data_AF-A0A9E3S995-F1
#
_entry.id   AF-A0A9E3S995-F1
#
_cell.length_a   1.000
_cell.length_b   1.000
_cell.length_c   1.000
_cell.angle_alpha   90.00
_cell.angle_beta   90.00
_cell.angle_gamma   90.00
#
_symmetry.space_group_name_H-M   'P 1'
#
loop_
_entity.id
_entity.type
_entity.pdbx_description
1 polymer ?
#
loop_
_entity_poly.entity_id
_entity_poly.type
_entity_poly.pdbx_seq_one_letter_code
_entity_poly.pdbx_strand_id
1 'polypeptide(L)'
;MNRLILAVSLPLLLAGALSAAAGATIQKKDGRTEKAFDVQAETISGIIWESARGTPGTRIRLWELNDVSYDGSSMDQFNGLSRKLGGGRAAKLRDDAQSFKKGKAPTGFDDKQWARLSLSLDYFIAMADYLDGNWQGAVSGLESYIKDSEKAESLYDQGGVVRASFKSEVSGKQVTNAGGLNRFYLDALEALGLAYLKQGDAKQANSKAFGPLQSLTEELAKNSGDNQYFDWGIRALRASADSAQQQQDFKGARESYEALARVALKKNAGRPSRISYEAQLKVGFMQIKEGDTRGASARFYEAVRSWESDHKVDRPWQPRNDWIDRDVAYLAAGSYLGQGLVKATDAKRVEDWAEALTSFSTSLSIFNADDEIRSMALLGAANASAQLAEMNKDKLRADKSGKQVPMTSDNYARLAEKYLSELTTVLPKSKAAEDKSIPDIQALINKHRHD
;
A
#
# COMPACT_ATOMS: atom_id res chain seq x y z
N MET A 1 -13.62 -27.91 -49.88
CA MET A 1 -12.64 -26.80 -49.87
C MET A 1 -13.37 -25.51 -49.53
N ASN A 2 -12.88 -24.81 -48.50
CA ASN A 2 -12.97 -23.36 -48.20
C ASN A 2 -14.37 -22.71 -48.06
N ARG A 3 -14.80 -22.19 -46.90
CA ARG A 3 -14.28 -21.13 -45.98
C ARG A 3 -14.97 -19.76 -46.23
N LEU A 4 -15.63 -19.30 -45.16
CA LEU A 4 -15.75 -17.91 -44.63
C LEU A 4 -17.10 -17.14 -44.76
N ILE A 5 -17.69 -16.94 -43.56
CA ILE A 5 -18.15 -15.68 -42.91
C ILE A 5 -19.36 -14.91 -43.47
N LEU A 6 -20.40 -14.77 -42.63
CA LEU A 6 -20.91 -13.54 -41.97
C LEU A 6 -22.16 -13.93 -41.14
N ALA A 7 -22.15 -13.85 -39.80
CA ALA A 7 -22.40 -12.68 -38.95
C ALA A 7 -23.84 -12.12 -38.99
N VAL A 8 -24.41 -11.96 -37.78
CA VAL A 8 -25.57 -11.13 -37.38
C VAL A 8 -26.97 -11.77 -37.45
N SER A 9 -27.50 -12.18 -36.29
CA SER A 9 -28.75 -11.66 -35.67
C SER A 9 -29.18 -12.46 -34.42
N LEU A 10 -28.96 -11.87 -33.23
CA LEU A 10 -29.85 -12.03 -32.06
C LEU A 10 -31.16 -11.25 -32.35
N PRO A 11 -32.35 -11.51 -31.75
CA PRO A 11 -32.51 -11.77 -30.30
C PRO A 11 -33.70 -12.68 -29.89
N LEU A 12 -33.66 -13.19 -28.65
CA LEU A 12 -34.81 -13.45 -27.74
C LEU A 12 -34.43 -14.57 -26.78
N LEU A 13 -33.73 -14.25 -25.69
CA LEU A 13 -33.79 -15.06 -24.48
C LEU A 13 -33.68 -14.13 -23.26
N LEU A 14 -34.85 -13.95 -22.66
CA LEU A 14 -35.19 -13.54 -21.30
C LEU A 14 -34.02 -13.18 -20.37
N ALA A 15 -34.16 -11.98 -19.79
CA ALA A 15 -33.44 -11.52 -18.62
C ALA A 15 -33.60 -12.50 -17.45
N GLY A 16 -32.46 -12.97 -16.95
CA GLY A 16 -32.34 -13.75 -15.74
C GLY A 16 -30.92 -13.58 -15.22
N ALA A 17 -30.80 -13.12 -13.98
CA ALA A 17 -29.55 -12.93 -13.26
C ALA A 17 -28.72 -14.23 -13.21
N LEU A 18 -27.43 -14.11 -12.86
CA LEU A 18 -26.66 -15.21 -12.30
C LEU A 18 -27.17 -15.65 -10.91
N SER A 19 -28.47 -15.66 -10.68
CA SER A 19 -28.98 -16.64 -9.73
C SER A 19 -28.76 -17.99 -10.39
N ALA A 20 -27.69 -18.72 -10.01
CA ALA A 20 -27.82 -20.16 -9.98
C ALA A 20 -29.16 -20.42 -9.28
N ALA A 21 -30.13 -20.95 -10.02
CA ALA A 21 -31.47 -21.17 -9.52
C ALA A 21 -31.35 -21.94 -8.19
N ALA A 22 -31.75 -21.29 -7.10
CA ALA A 22 -31.89 -21.84 -5.75
C ALA A 22 -30.66 -22.56 -5.14
N GLY A 23 -29.95 -21.86 -4.24
CA GLY A 23 -29.21 -22.52 -3.15
C GLY A 23 -27.76 -22.90 -3.45
N ALA A 24 -26.86 -21.92 -3.59
CA ALA A 24 -25.44 -22.20 -3.41
C ALA A 24 -25.13 -22.31 -1.90
N THR A 25 -24.37 -23.32 -1.53
CA THR A 25 -23.86 -23.48 -0.16
C THR A 25 -22.42 -23.01 -0.13
N ILE A 26 -22.17 -21.92 0.60
CA ILE A 26 -20.84 -21.33 0.77
C ILE A 26 -20.26 -21.78 2.12
N GLN A 27 -18.98 -22.14 2.13
CA GLN A 27 -18.23 -22.38 3.37
C GLN A 27 -17.21 -21.26 3.58
N LYS A 28 -17.38 -20.52 4.68
CA LYS A 28 -16.49 -19.44 5.08
C LYS A 28 -15.18 -19.97 5.66
N LYS A 29 -14.16 -19.09 5.71
CA LYS A 29 -12.90 -19.37 6.42
C LYS A 29 -13.06 -19.70 7.90
N ASP A 30 -14.09 -19.16 8.56
CA ASP A 30 -14.41 -19.45 9.96
C ASP A 30 -15.14 -20.80 10.16
N GLY A 31 -15.30 -21.60 9.09
CA GLY A 31 -15.94 -22.90 9.10
C GLY A 31 -17.46 -22.87 9.02
N ARG A 32 -18.09 -21.68 9.01
CA ARG A 32 -19.55 -21.55 8.91
C ARG A 32 -20.03 -21.79 7.49
N THR A 33 -21.20 -22.41 7.40
CA THR A 33 -21.88 -22.70 6.13
C THR A 33 -23.14 -21.85 6.01
N GLU A 34 -23.32 -21.16 4.89
CA GLU A 34 -24.50 -20.33 4.64
C GLU A 34 -25.09 -20.60 3.26
N LYS A 35 -26.41 -20.39 3.12
CA LYS A 35 -27.08 -20.40 1.81
C LYS A 35 -26.98 -19.02 1.20
N ALA A 36 -26.38 -18.93 0.03
CA ALA A 36 -26.25 -17.68 -0.70
C ALA A 36 -27.21 -17.68 -1.91
N PHE A 37 -27.89 -16.54 -2.10
CA PHE A 37 -28.93 -16.36 -3.11
C PHE A 37 -28.38 -15.90 -4.47
N ASP A 38 -27.12 -15.44 -4.52
CA ASP A 38 -26.41 -15.03 -5.73
C ASP A 38 -24.90 -15.18 -5.52
N VAL A 39 -24.33 -16.26 -6.07
CA VAL A 39 -22.90 -16.59 -5.98
C VAL A 39 -22.36 -16.66 -7.40
N GLN A 40 -21.66 -15.62 -7.83
CA GLN A 40 -21.02 -15.61 -9.14
C GLN A 40 -19.95 -16.70 -9.22
N ALA A 41 -19.73 -17.29 -10.39
CA ALA A 41 -18.80 -18.42 -10.57
C ALA A 41 -17.34 -18.14 -10.13
N GLU A 42 -16.98 -16.88 -9.87
CA GLU A 42 -15.63 -16.41 -9.54
C GLU A 42 -15.34 -16.36 -8.01
N THR A 43 -16.17 -17.01 -7.18
CA THR A 43 -16.38 -16.64 -5.75
C THR A 43 -15.52 -17.35 -4.70
N ILE A 44 -14.45 -18.07 -5.02
CA ILE A 44 -13.58 -18.64 -3.95
C ILE A 44 -12.95 -17.53 -3.09
N SER A 45 -12.86 -16.32 -3.64
CA SER A 45 -12.77 -15.08 -2.87
C SER A 45 -13.64 -14.04 -3.58
N GLY A 46 -14.89 -13.87 -3.14
CA GLY A 46 -15.90 -13.11 -3.87
C GLY A 46 -16.54 -12.00 -3.06
N ILE A 47 -17.01 -10.98 -3.77
CA ILE A 47 -18.06 -10.06 -3.31
C ILE A 47 -19.37 -10.85 -3.34
N ILE A 48 -20.05 -11.00 -2.20
CA ILE A 48 -21.42 -11.52 -2.18
C ILE A 48 -22.36 -10.34 -2.05
N TRP A 49 -23.35 -10.28 -2.93
CA TRP A 49 -24.49 -9.39 -2.78
C TRP A 49 -25.48 -10.05 -1.83
N GLU A 50 -25.54 -9.54 -0.59
CA GLU A 50 -26.66 -9.88 0.28
C GLU A 50 -27.91 -9.24 -0.33
N SER A 51 -28.72 -10.05 -1.00
CA SER A 51 -30.09 -9.70 -1.36
C SER A 51 -30.98 -9.99 -0.16
N ALA A 52 -31.47 -8.93 0.49
CA ALA A 52 -32.64 -9.08 1.35
C ALA A 52 -33.85 -9.38 0.44
N ARG A 53 -34.79 -10.23 0.89
CA ARG A 53 -36.06 -10.45 0.16
C ARG A 53 -36.69 -9.09 -0.14
N GLY A 54 -36.74 -8.70 -1.42
CA GLY A 54 -37.33 -7.44 -1.89
C GLY A 54 -36.36 -6.30 -2.24
N THR A 55 -35.05 -6.43 -1.99
CA THR A 55 -34.03 -5.44 -2.42
C THR A 55 -32.74 -6.12 -2.92
N PRO A 56 -32.69 -6.51 -4.21
CA PRO A 56 -31.50 -7.12 -4.80
C PRO A 56 -30.27 -6.19 -4.77
N GLY A 57 -29.20 -6.62 -4.12
CA GLY A 57 -27.86 -6.00 -4.13
C GLY A 57 -27.72 -4.65 -3.42
N THR A 58 -28.43 -4.45 -2.32
CA THR A 58 -28.27 -3.26 -1.46
C THR A 58 -27.16 -3.41 -0.42
N ARG A 59 -26.60 -4.61 -0.22
CA ARG A 59 -25.43 -4.84 0.65
C ARG A 59 -24.39 -5.70 -0.05
N ILE A 60 -23.19 -5.15 -0.17
CA ILE A 60 -21.98 -5.87 -0.52
C ILE A 60 -21.32 -6.30 0.79
N ARG A 61 -20.97 -7.57 0.90
CA ARG A 61 -19.92 -7.98 1.82
C ARG A 61 -18.79 -8.61 1.04
N LEU A 62 -17.55 -8.26 1.38
CA LEU A 62 -16.39 -9.04 0.97
C LEU A 62 -16.38 -10.33 1.77
N TRP A 63 -16.32 -11.46 1.08
CA TRP A 63 -16.17 -12.76 1.72
C TRP A 63 -14.81 -13.36 1.40
N GLU A 64 -14.19 -13.90 2.44
CA GLU A 64 -13.15 -14.88 2.29
C GLU A 64 -13.80 -16.26 2.40
N LEU A 65 -13.97 -16.93 1.26
CA LEU A 65 -14.52 -18.27 1.20
C LEU A 65 -13.37 -19.29 1.21
N ASN A 66 -13.62 -20.44 1.83
CA ASN A 66 -12.72 -21.59 1.73
C ASN A 66 -13.08 -22.40 0.49
N ASP A 67 -14.37 -22.67 0.30
CA ASP A 67 -14.92 -23.46 -0.80
C ASP A 67 -16.34 -22.98 -1.15
N VAL A 68 -16.69 -23.11 -2.43
CA VAL A 68 -18.05 -22.89 -2.96
C VAL A 68 -18.59 -24.21 -3.50
N SER A 69 -19.85 -24.53 -3.17
CA SER A 69 -20.58 -25.66 -3.73
C SER A 69 -21.94 -25.20 -4.28
N TYR A 70 -22.28 -25.63 -5.49
CA TYR A 70 -23.62 -25.46 -6.07
C TYR A 70 -24.41 -26.76 -5.90
N ASP A 71 -25.70 -26.67 -5.59
CA ASP A 71 -26.56 -27.85 -5.46
C ASP A 71 -26.46 -28.73 -6.72
N GLY A 72 -25.88 -29.92 -6.58
CA GLY A 72 -25.77 -30.93 -7.65
C GLY A 72 -24.51 -30.90 -8.55
N SER A 73 -23.60 -29.93 -8.42
CA SER A 73 -22.39 -29.83 -9.26
C SER A 73 -21.13 -29.40 -8.47
N SER A 74 -20.05 -30.20 -8.51
CA SER A 74 -18.80 -29.90 -7.79
C SER A 74 -17.97 -28.81 -8.48
N MET A 75 -17.59 -27.75 -7.75
CA MET A 75 -16.63 -26.73 -8.19
C MET A 75 -15.18 -27.07 -7.80
N ASP A 76 -14.89 -28.32 -7.44
CA ASP A 76 -13.61 -28.75 -6.86
C ASP A 76 -12.39 -28.39 -7.71
N GLN A 77 -12.53 -28.44 -9.04
CA GLN A 77 -11.47 -28.04 -9.97
C GLN A 77 -11.18 -26.54 -9.87
N PHE A 78 -12.23 -25.71 -9.85
CA PHE A 78 -12.11 -24.26 -9.68
C PHE A 78 -11.59 -23.91 -8.27
N ASN A 79 -12.12 -24.55 -7.22
CA ASN A 79 -11.63 -24.44 -5.83
C ASN A 79 -10.15 -24.84 -5.74
N GLY A 80 -9.75 -25.83 -6.52
CA GLY A 80 -8.37 -26.25 -6.70
C GLY A 80 -7.47 -25.20 -7.37
N LEU A 81 -7.99 -24.31 -8.23
CA LEU A 81 -7.21 -23.24 -8.84
C LEU A 81 -6.94 -22.10 -7.84
N SER A 82 -7.96 -21.63 -7.12
CA SER A 82 -7.75 -20.58 -6.11
C SER A 82 -6.85 -21.02 -4.96
N ARG A 83 -6.92 -22.29 -4.53
CA ARG A 83 -5.97 -22.84 -3.55
C ARG A 83 -4.54 -22.85 -4.09
N LYS A 84 -4.34 -23.09 -5.38
CA LYS A 84 -3.01 -23.02 -6.02
C LYS A 84 -2.51 -21.59 -6.15
N LEU A 85 -3.40 -20.65 -6.48
CA LEU A 85 -3.10 -19.22 -6.51
C LEU A 85 -2.65 -18.75 -5.12
N GLY A 86 -3.44 -19.02 -4.07
CA GLY A 86 -3.10 -18.65 -2.69
C GLY A 86 -1.86 -19.38 -2.14
N GLY A 87 -1.56 -20.56 -2.66
CA GLY A 87 -0.35 -21.33 -2.33
C GLY A 87 0.88 -21.00 -3.19
N GLY A 88 0.81 -20.03 -4.10
CA GLY A 88 1.93 -19.63 -4.96
C GLY A 88 2.40 -20.71 -5.95
N ARG A 89 1.55 -21.67 -6.31
CA ARG A 89 1.91 -22.84 -7.14
C ARG A 89 1.79 -22.54 -8.64
N ALA A 90 2.60 -21.62 -9.14
CA ALA A 90 2.52 -21.04 -10.48
C ALA A 90 2.40 -22.06 -11.63
N ALA A 91 3.37 -22.97 -11.80
CA ALA A 91 3.33 -23.98 -12.87
C ALA A 91 2.04 -24.84 -12.85
N LYS A 92 1.68 -25.36 -11.68
CA LYS A 92 0.45 -26.17 -11.51
C LYS A 92 -0.82 -25.35 -11.74
N LEU A 93 -0.82 -24.07 -11.36
CA LEU A 93 -1.93 -23.16 -11.62
C LEU A 93 -2.14 -22.98 -13.12
N ARG A 94 -1.05 -22.73 -13.87
CA ARG A 94 -1.07 -22.57 -15.33
C ARG A 94 -1.60 -23.83 -16.01
N ASP A 95 -1.00 -24.98 -15.71
CA ASP A 95 -1.33 -26.25 -16.37
C ASP A 95 -2.79 -26.63 -16.15
N ASP A 96 -3.26 -26.54 -14.90
CA ASP A 96 -4.64 -26.88 -14.56
C ASP A 96 -5.64 -25.89 -15.17
N ALA A 97 -5.34 -24.59 -15.15
CA ALA A 97 -6.22 -23.57 -15.75
C ALA A 97 -6.30 -23.73 -17.28
N GLN A 98 -5.18 -23.98 -17.96
CA GLN A 98 -5.15 -24.25 -19.40
C GLN A 98 -5.84 -25.56 -19.76
N SER A 99 -5.64 -26.61 -18.96
CA SER A 99 -6.32 -27.90 -19.15
C SER A 99 -7.83 -27.73 -19.00
N PHE A 100 -8.27 -26.99 -17.99
CA PHE A 100 -9.67 -26.72 -17.77
C PHE A 100 -10.27 -25.92 -18.93
N LYS A 101 -9.56 -24.89 -19.42
CA LYS A 101 -10.00 -24.06 -20.55
C LYS A 101 -10.17 -24.85 -21.86
N LYS A 102 -9.35 -25.88 -22.07
CA LYS A 102 -9.42 -26.79 -23.23
C LYS A 102 -10.50 -27.86 -23.10
N GLY A 103 -11.08 -28.03 -21.90
CA GLY A 103 -12.15 -28.98 -21.64
C GLY A 103 -13.50 -28.56 -22.24
N LYS A 104 -14.48 -29.46 -22.15
CA LYS A 104 -15.88 -29.11 -22.41
C LYS A 104 -16.47 -28.43 -21.18
N ALA A 105 -17.48 -27.58 -21.39
CA ALA A 105 -18.23 -26.97 -20.30
C ALA A 105 -18.72 -28.05 -19.31
N PRO A 106 -18.59 -27.84 -17.99
CA PRO A 106 -19.13 -28.75 -16.99
C PRO A 106 -20.63 -28.99 -17.21
N THR A 107 -21.10 -30.20 -16.93
CA THR A 107 -22.52 -30.55 -17.06
C THR A 107 -23.37 -29.59 -16.21
N GLY A 108 -24.40 -28.99 -16.82
CA GLY A 108 -25.28 -28.02 -16.18
C GLY A 108 -24.89 -26.55 -16.39
N PHE A 109 -23.78 -26.27 -17.08
CA PHE A 109 -23.41 -24.91 -17.49
C PHE A 109 -23.96 -24.59 -18.89
N ASP A 110 -24.62 -23.45 -19.03
CA ASP A 110 -24.94 -22.86 -20.33
C ASP A 110 -23.73 -22.12 -20.95
N ASP A 111 -23.84 -21.73 -22.23
CA ASP A 111 -22.75 -21.06 -22.96
C ASP A 111 -22.30 -19.75 -22.28
N LYS A 112 -23.20 -19.03 -21.62
CA LYS A 112 -22.89 -17.76 -20.94
C LYS A 112 -22.13 -18.02 -19.65
N GLN A 113 -22.52 -19.04 -18.90
CA GLN A 113 -21.84 -19.48 -17.67
C GLN A 113 -20.44 -20.01 -18.00
N TRP A 114 -20.31 -20.79 -19.08
CA TRP A 114 -19.00 -21.27 -19.53
C TRP A 114 -18.09 -20.14 -20.03
N ALA A 115 -18.63 -19.16 -20.76
CA ALA A 115 -17.85 -17.99 -21.21
C ALA A 115 -17.28 -17.19 -20.03
N ARG A 116 -18.07 -17.01 -18.96
CA ARG A 116 -17.63 -16.33 -17.73
C ARG A 116 -16.57 -17.13 -16.96
N LEU A 117 -16.79 -18.43 -16.81
CA LEU A 117 -15.78 -19.29 -16.19
C LEU A 117 -14.47 -19.26 -16.98
N SER A 118 -14.55 -19.27 -18.31
CA SER A 118 -13.39 -19.15 -19.20
C SER A 118 -12.63 -17.84 -19.00
N LEU A 119 -13.33 -16.72 -18.75
CA LEU A 119 -12.71 -15.44 -18.41
C LEU A 119 -11.95 -15.53 -17.08
N SER A 120 -12.48 -16.20 -16.06
CA SER A 120 -11.76 -16.45 -14.80
C SER A 120 -10.54 -17.34 -14.99
N LEU A 121 -10.60 -18.33 -15.91
CA LEU A 121 -9.44 -19.17 -16.25
C LEU A 121 -8.32 -18.33 -16.88
N ASP A 122 -8.64 -17.32 -17.69
CA ASP A 122 -7.66 -16.40 -18.25
C ASP A 122 -6.96 -15.56 -17.17
N TYR A 123 -7.70 -15.14 -16.15
CA TYR A 123 -7.10 -14.52 -14.96
C TYR A 123 -6.09 -15.47 -14.26
N PHE A 124 -6.47 -16.73 -14.00
CA PHE A 124 -5.55 -17.68 -13.35
C PHE A 124 -4.29 -17.95 -14.16
N ILE A 125 -4.40 -18.04 -15.49
CA ILE A 125 -3.24 -18.20 -16.37
C ILE A 125 -2.31 -16.98 -16.27
N ALA A 126 -2.87 -15.77 -16.32
CA ALA A 126 -2.10 -14.54 -16.18
C ALA A 126 -1.44 -14.41 -14.79
N MET A 127 -2.14 -14.81 -13.73
CA MET A 127 -1.59 -14.85 -12.38
C MET A 127 -0.51 -15.93 -12.20
N ALA A 128 -0.57 -17.04 -12.94
CA ALA A 128 0.53 -18.01 -12.95
C ALA A 128 1.80 -17.40 -13.55
N ASP A 129 1.70 -16.63 -14.63
CA ASP A 129 2.83 -15.88 -15.17
C ASP A 129 3.36 -14.83 -14.19
N TYR A 130 2.45 -14.16 -13.47
CA TYR A 130 2.82 -13.22 -12.41
C TYR A 130 3.63 -13.91 -11.30
N LEU A 131 3.16 -15.07 -10.82
CA LEU A 131 3.81 -15.82 -9.76
C LEU A 131 5.16 -16.43 -10.19
N ASP A 132 5.31 -16.83 -11.45
CA ASP A 132 6.57 -17.32 -12.02
C ASP A 132 7.60 -16.20 -12.31
N GLY A 133 7.23 -14.93 -12.10
CA GLY A 133 8.08 -13.80 -12.46
C GLY A 133 8.18 -13.57 -13.98
N ASN A 134 7.32 -14.20 -14.78
CA ASN A 134 7.16 -13.92 -16.20
C ASN A 134 6.35 -12.63 -16.37
N TRP A 135 6.97 -11.49 -16.08
CA TRP A 135 6.26 -10.20 -16.02
C TRP A 135 5.65 -9.82 -17.36
N GLN A 136 6.28 -10.14 -18.50
CA GLN A 136 5.75 -9.83 -19.83
C GLN A 136 4.47 -10.62 -20.12
N GLY A 137 4.46 -11.92 -19.80
CA GLY A 137 3.27 -12.77 -19.89
C GLY A 137 2.16 -12.27 -18.97
N ALA A 138 2.50 -11.93 -17.72
CA ALA A 138 1.56 -11.41 -16.73
C ALA A 138 0.88 -10.12 -17.21
N VAL A 139 1.66 -9.13 -17.69
CA VAL A 139 1.11 -7.87 -18.22
C VAL A 139 0.16 -8.14 -19.39
N SER A 140 0.60 -8.94 -20.38
CA SER A 140 -0.24 -9.23 -21.54
C SER A 140 -1.53 -9.96 -21.18
N GLY A 141 -1.45 -10.94 -20.27
CA GLY A 141 -2.61 -11.72 -19.83
C GLY A 141 -3.58 -10.88 -19.00
N LEU A 142 -3.08 -10.09 -18.05
CA LEU A 142 -3.90 -9.24 -17.19
C LEU A 142 -4.57 -8.11 -17.97
N GLU A 143 -3.87 -7.46 -18.91
CA GLU A 143 -4.50 -6.45 -19.79
C GLU A 143 -5.62 -7.07 -20.63
N SER A 144 -5.42 -8.29 -21.15
CA SER A 144 -6.46 -8.98 -21.92
C SER A 144 -7.67 -9.32 -21.04
N TYR A 145 -7.43 -9.90 -19.86
CA TYR A 145 -8.48 -10.22 -18.90
C TYR A 145 -9.31 -8.99 -18.53
N ILE A 146 -8.66 -7.86 -18.23
CA ILE A 146 -9.33 -6.59 -17.91
C ILE A 146 -10.20 -6.13 -19.09
N LYS A 147 -9.64 -6.08 -20.31
CA LYS A 147 -10.38 -5.67 -21.52
C LYS A 147 -11.59 -6.56 -21.79
N ASP A 148 -11.46 -7.86 -21.58
CA ASP A 148 -12.53 -8.83 -21.85
C ASP A 148 -13.59 -8.83 -20.74
N SER A 149 -13.19 -8.61 -19.48
CA SER A 149 -14.10 -8.41 -18.35
C SER A 149 -15.02 -7.20 -18.56
N GLU A 150 -14.46 -6.08 -19.02
CA GLU A 150 -15.25 -4.88 -19.27
C GLU A 150 -16.18 -5.00 -20.48
N LYS A 151 -15.76 -5.75 -21.52
CA LYS A 151 -16.66 -6.10 -22.62
C LYS A 151 -17.80 -6.97 -22.12
N ALA A 152 -17.52 -7.94 -21.26
CA ALA A 152 -18.55 -8.80 -20.68
C ALA A 152 -19.57 -7.99 -19.87
N GLU A 153 -19.13 -6.98 -19.10
CA GLU A 153 -20.03 -6.06 -18.37
C GLU A 153 -20.95 -5.27 -19.30
N SER A 154 -20.46 -4.76 -20.43
CA SER A 154 -21.27 -3.99 -21.38
C SER A 154 -22.45 -4.77 -21.99
N LEU A 155 -22.46 -6.10 -21.85
CA LEU A 155 -23.57 -6.96 -22.28
C LEU A 155 -24.71 -7.02 -21.23
N TYR A 156 -24.52 -6.49 -20.01
CA TYR A 156 -25.48 -6.49 -18.90
C TYR A 156 -26.28 -5.17 -18.75
N ASP A 157 -26.07 -4.19 -19.65
CA ASP A 157 -26.63 -2.83 -19.54
C ASP A 157 -28.15 -2.72 -19.87
N GLN A 158 -28.94 -3.76 -19.57
CA GLN A 158 -30.39 -3.76 -19.76
C GLN A 158 -31.13 -3.76 -18.40
N GLY A 159 -31.20 -2.58 -17.78
CA GLY A 159 -32.20 -2.26 -16.76
C GLY A 159 -31.78 -2.25 -15.28
N GLY A 160 -30.48 -2.35 -14.98
CA GLY A 160 -29.95 -2.32 -13.60
C GLY A 160 -29.65 -0.91 -13.08
N VAL A 161 -29.64 -0.74 -11.74
CA VAL A 161 -29.12 0.46 -11.08
C VAL A 161 -27.59 0.47 -11.24
N VAL A 162 -27.06 1.47 -11.97
CA VAL A 162 -25.62 1.74 -12.08
C VAL A 162 -25.05 2.00 -10.68
N ARG A 163 -24.13 1.14 -10.22
CA ARG A 163 -23.55 1.24 -8.87
C ARG A 163 -22.24 1.98 -8.81
N ALA A 164 -21.43 2.02 -9.85
CA ALA A 164 -20.16 2.78 -9.94
C ALA A 164 -19.71 2.81 -11.40
N SER A 165 -19.02 3.88 -11.81
CA SER A 165 -18.62 4.05 -13.20
C SER A 165 -17.27 4.73 -13.34
N PHE A 166 -16.27 4.03 -13.87
CA PHE A 166 -14.93 4.57 -14.11
C PHE A 166 -14.48 4.31 -15.55
N LYS A 167 -13.50 5.09 -16.02
CA LYS A 167 -12.85 4.86 -17.31
C LYS A 167 -11.59 4.03 -17.09
N SER A 168 -11.54 2.85 -17.71
CA SER A 168 -10.34 2.01 -17.72
C SER A 168 -9.35 2.57 -18.73
N GLU A 169 -8.15 2.91 -18.27
CA GLU A 169 -7.05 3.34 -19.15
C GLU A 169 -6.41 2.14 -19.87
N VAL A 170 -6.67 0.90 -19.43
CA VAL A 170 -6.21 -0.32 -20.10
C VAL A 170 -6.96 -0.54 -21.41
N SER A 171 -8.29 -0.43 -21.37
CA SER A 171 -9.16 -0.69 -22.52
C SER A 171 -9.57 0.59 -23.28
N GLY A 172 -9.46 1.74 -22.62
CA GLY A 172 -10.02 3.02 -23.08
C GLY A 172 -11.54 3.13 -22.93
N LYS A 173 -12.22 2.12 -22.36
CA LYS A 173 -13.69 2.06 -22.24
C LYS A 173 -14.17 2.48 -20.85
N GLN A 174 -15.39 3.02 -20.81
CA GLN A 174 -16.09 3.25 -19.57
C GLN A 174 -16.74 1.95 -19.08
N VAL A 175 -16.56 1.65 -17.80
CA VAL A 175 -17.26 0.57 -17.12
C VAL A 175 -18.42 1.20 -16.37
N THR A 176 -19.66 0.87 -16.73
CA THR A 176 -20.88 1.52 -16.18
C THR A 176 -21.53 0.78 -15.02
N ASN A 177 -21.06 -0.42 -14.68
CA ASN A 177 -21.53 -1.17 -13.52
C ASN A 177 -20.36 -1.78 -12.75
N ALA A 178 -19.39 -0.95 -12.39
CA ALA A 178 -18.15 -1.42 -11.78
C ALA A 178 -18.36 -2.07 -10.40
N GLY A 179 -19.47 -1.76 -9.73
CA GLY A 179 -19.92 -2.52 -8.55
C GLY A 179 -20.12 -4.00 -8.83
N GLY A 180 -20.62 -4.34 -10.03
CA GLY A 180 -20.83 -5.71 -10.48
C GLY A 180 -19.56 -6.45 -10.89
N LEU A 181 -18.42 -5.76 -11.00
CA LEU A 181 -17.15 -6.40 -11.31
C LEU A 181 -16.69 -7.29 -10.16
N ASN A 182 -16.17 -8.46 -10.52
CA ASN A 182 -15.66 -9.44 -9.58
C ASN A 182 -14.36 -8.98 -8.91
N ARG A 183 -14.08 -9.52 -7.72
CA ARG A 183 -12.83 -9.27 -6.99
C ARG A 183 -11.58 -9.52 -7.84
N PHE A 184 -11.60 -10.51 -8.73
CA PHE A 184 -10.51 -10.76 -9.67
C PHE A 184 -10.19 -9.57 -10.57
N TYR A 185 -11.15 -8.71 -10.87
CA TYR A 185 -10.88 -7.47 -11.60
C TYR A 185 -10.04 -6.49 -10.78
N LEU A 186 -10.37 -6.29 -9.50
CA LEU A 186 -9.58 -5.46 -8.58
C LEU A 186 -8.18 -6.05 -8.37
N ASP A 187 -8.10 -7.36 -8.13
CA ASP A 187 -6.84 -8.09 -7.96
C ASP A 187 -6.01 -8.07 -9.26
N ALA A 188 -6.64 -8.11 -10.43
CA ALA A 188 -5.96 -8.03 -11.73
C ALA A 188 -5.37 -6.65 -11.97
N LEU A 189 -6.10 -5.57 -11.65
CA LEU A 189 -5.55 -4.22 -11.71
C LEU A 189 -4.36 -4.06 -10.75
N GLU A 190 -4.47 -4.57 -9.52
CA GLU A 190 -3.37 -4.53 -8.56
C GLU A 190 -2.13 -5.30 -9.08
N ALA A 191 -2.34 -6.54 -9.53
CA ALA A 191 -1.28 -7.39 -10.07
C ALA A 191 -0.67 -6.80 -11.34
N LEU A 192 -1.47 -6.16 -12.21
CA LEU A 192 -1.00 -5.51 -13.43
C LEU A 192 -0.06 -4.35 -13.10
N GLY A 193 -0.44 -3.51 -12.14
CA GLY A 193 0.40 -2.40 -11.69
C GLY A 193 1.72 -2.90 -11.10
N LEU A 194 1.66 -3.92 -10.25
CA LEU A 194 2.87 -4.55 -9.70
C LEU A 194 3.74 -5.18 -10.80
N ALA A 195 3.16 -5.84 -11.80
CA ALA A 195 3.89 -6.41 -12.92
C ALA A 195 4.60 -5.33 -13.74
N TYR A 196 3.95 -4.18 -14.00
CA TYR A 196 4.60 -3.04 -14.64
C TYR A 196 5.77 -2.48 -13.80
N LEU A 197 5.60 -2.35 -12.48
CA LEU A 197 6.69 -1.93 -11.60
C LEU A 197 7.88 -2.90 -11.67
N LYS A 198 7.63 -4.22 -11.75
CA LYS A 198 8.69 -5.23 -11.89
C LYS A 198 9.38 -5.19 -13.25
N GLN A 199 8.75 -4.63 -14.28
CA GLN A 199 9.39 -4.31 -15.56
C GLN A 199 10.11 -2.95 -15.55
N GLY A 200 10.06 -2.20 -14.46
CA GLY A 200 10.60 -0.84 -14.38
C GLY A 200 9.71 0.23 -15.01
N ASP A 201 8.49 -0.08 -15.42
CA ASP A 201 7.57 0.85 -16.08
C ASP A 201 6.57 1.46 -15.08
N ALA A 202 7.07 2.35 -14.21
CA ALA A 202 6.24 3.03 -13.21
C ALA A 202 5.16 3.91 -13.84
N LYS A 203 5.42 4.45 -15.04
CA LYS A 203 4.44 5.27 -15.75
C LYS A 203 3.22 4.44 -16.13
N GLN A 204 3.42 3.26 -16.75
CA GLN A 204 2.31 2.37 -17.10
C GLN A 204 1.64 1.79 -15.85
N ALA A 205 2.40 1.44 -14.81
CA ALA A 205 1.83 0.99 -13.54
C ALA A 205 0.79 1.99 -13.00
N ASN A 206 1.14 3.27 -13.00
CA ASN A 206 0.26 4.31 -12.51
C ASN A 206 -0.89 4.63 -13.48
N SER A 207 -0.61 4.80 -14.78
CA SER A 207 -1.64 5.22 -15.73
C SER A 207 -2.65 4.11 -16.03
N LYS A 208 -2.18 2.87 -16.23
CA LYS A 208 -3.04 1.76 -16.67
C LYS A 208 -3.64 0.97 -15.52
N ALA A 209 -3.04 0.97 -14.34
CA ALA A 209 -3.42 0.03 -13.29
C ALA A 209 -3.78 0.72 -11.98
N PHE A 210 -2.82 1.32 -11.28
CA PHE A 210 -3.04 1.89 -9.95
C PHE A 210 -3.97 3.10 -9.94
N GLY A 211 -3.89 3.99 -10.94
CA GLY A 211 -4.80 5.13 -11.09
C GLY A 211 -6.26 4.68 -11.27
N PRO A 212 -6.57 3.84 -12.27
CA PRO A 212 -7.91 3.26 -12.43
C PRO A 212 -8.39 2.49 -11.19
N LEU A 213 -7.51 1.72 -10.54
CA LEU A 213 -7.85 0.96 -9.32
C LEU A 213 -8.21 1.88 -8.15
N GLN A 214 -7.45 2.97 -7.95
CA GLN A 214 -7.75 3.95 -6.90
C GLN A 214 -9.12 4.58 -7.14
N SER A 215 -9.38 5.09 -8.35
CA SER A 215 -10.67 5.70 -8.71
C SER A 215 -11.83 4.73 -8.49
N LEU A 216 -11.68 3.49 -8.96
CA LEU A 216 -12.68 2.45 -8.81
C LEU A 216 -12.96 2.14 -7.33
N THR A 217 -11.92 1.90 -6.53
CA THR A 217 -12.09 1.52 -5.11
C THR A 217 -12.70 2.62 -4.26
N GLU A 218 -12.41 3.90 -4.56
CA GLU A 218 -13.07 5.04 -3.93
C GLU A 218 -14.56 5.13 -4.30
N GLU A 219 -14.91 4.91 -5.57
CA GLU A 219 -16.30 4.90 -6.02
C GLU A 219 -17.09 3.73 -5.40
N LEU A 220 -16.49 2.53 -5.38
CA LEU A 220 -17.09 1.34 -4.77
C LEU A 220 -17.34 1.55 -3.28
N ALA A 221 -16.37 2.08 -2.53
CA ALA A 221 -16.54 2.36 -1.11
C ALA A 221 -17.65 3.39 -0.87
N LYS A 222 -17.68 4.47 -1.66
CA LYS A 222 -18.70 5.52 -1.56
C LYS A 222 -20.11 4.97 -1.83
N ASN A 223 -20.27 4.15 -2.86
CA ASN A 223 -21.59 3.71 -3.31
C ASN A 223 -22.12 2.50 -2.53
N SER A 224 -21.22 1.66 -2.00
CA SER A 224 -21.58 0.51 -1.17
C SER A 224 -21.66 0.81 0.33
N GLY A 225 -20.95 1.85 0.80
CA GLY A 225 -20.71 2.09 2.22
C GLY A 225 -19.70 1.13 2.86
N ASP A 226 -19.06 0.25 2.09
CA ASP A 226 -18.05 -0.69 2.59
C ASP A 226 -16.64 -0.10 2.44
N ASN A 227 -16.04 0.29 3.56
CA ASN A 227 -14.71 0.87 3.60
C ASN A 227 -13.59 -0.15 3.30
N GLN A 228 -13.87 -1.45 3.22
CA GLN A 228 -12.86 -2.44 2.88
C GLN A 228 -12.37 -2.31 1.43
N TYR A 229 -13.17 -1.73 0.54
CA TYR A 229 -12.73 -1.45 -0.83
C TYR A 229 -11.49 -0.55 -0.91
N PHE A 230 -11.30 0.35 0.05
CA PHE A 230 -10.11 1.21 0.10
C PHE A 230 -8.80 0.41 0.24
N ASP A 231 -8.83 -0.85 0.67
CA ASP A 231 -7.61 -1.63 0.88
C ASP A 231 -6.82 -1.89 -0.39
N TRP A 232 -7.49 -2.14 -1.52
CA TRP A 232 -6.83 -2.25 -2.83
C TRP A 232 -6.15 -0.93 -3.23
N GLY A 233 -6.87 0.19 -3.10
CA GLY A 233 -6.34 1.52 -3.39
C GLY A 233 -5.13 1.87 -2.51
N ILE A 234 -5.17 1.53 -1.21
CA ILE A 234 -4.05 1.75 -0.28
C ILE A 234 -2.83 0.92 -0.67
N ARG A 235 -2.99 -0.37 -0.99
CA ARG A 235 -1.87 -1.23 -1.42
C ARG A 235 -1.24 -0.72 -2.72
N ALA A 236 -2.06 -0.34 -3.69
CA ALA A 236 -1.64 0.23 -4.97
C ALA A 236 -0.84 1.53 -4.79
N LEU A 237 -1.37 2.46 -4.00
CA LEU A 237 -0.70 3.74 -3.73
C LEU A 237 0.63 3.56 -2.97
N ARG A 238 0.69 2.60 -2.04
CA ARG A 238 1.94 2.28 -1.33
C ARG A 238 2.99 1.73 -2.28
N ALA A 239 2.61 0.79 -3.14
CA ALA A 239 3.50 0.22 -4.15
C ALA A 239 4.01 1.29 -5.14
N SER A 240 3.12 2.19 -5.59
CA SER A 240 3.50 3.34 -6.42
C SER A 240 4.52 4.23 -5.72
N ALA A 241 4.23 4.65 -4.48
CA ALA A 241 5.10 5.54 -3.72
C ALA A 241 6.48 4.94 -3.48
N ASP A 242 6.54 3.67 -3.06
CA ASP A 242 7.79 2.97 -2.80
C ASP A 242 8.63 2.79 -4.08
N SER A 243 7.98 2.51 -5.21
CA SER A 243 8.68 2.42 -6.50
C SER A 243 9.20 3.77 -6.96
N ALA A 244 8.41 4.84 -6.84
CA ALA A 244 8.84 6.19 -7.19
C ALA A 244 10.04 6.61 -6.32
N GLN A 245 10.03 6.29 -5.03
CA GLN A 245 11.15 6.54 -4.13
C GLN A 245 12.41 5.75 -4.56
N GLN A 246 12.28 4.49 -4.95
CA GLN A 246 13.40 3.68 -5.45
C GLN A 246 14.00 4.26 -6.75
N GLN A 247 13.17 4.87 -7.59
CA GLN A 247 13.58 5.52 -8.83
C GLN A 247 14.07 6.97 -8.62
N GLN A 248 14.13 7.44 -7.37
CA GLN A 248 14.44 8.83 -7.01
C GLN A 248 13.47 9.87 -7.61
N ASP A 249 12.29 9.45 -8.04
CA ASP A 249 11.17 10.34 -8.36
C ASP A 249 10.47 10.76 -7.06
N PHE A 250 11.13 11.65 -6.31
CA PHE A 250 10.64 12.09 -5.00
C PHE A 250 9.29 12.82 -5.11
N LYS A 251 9.08 13.55 -6.21
CA LYS A 251 7.80 14.21 -6.49
C LYS A 251 6.68 13.19 -6.70
N GLY A 252 6.89 12.18 -7.56
CA GLY A 252 5.91 11.11 -7.78
C GLY A 252 5.64 10.30 -6.50
N ALA A 253 6.67 10.06 -5.68
CA ALA A 253 6.53 9.42 -4.38
C ALA A 253 5.68 10.26 -3.43
N ARG A 254 5.94 11.57 -3.36
CA ARG A 254 5.18 12.53 -2.54
C ARG A 254 3.71 12.57 -2.94
N GLU A 255 3.41 12.71 -4.23
CA GLU A 255 2.03 12.73 -4.75
C GLU A 255 1.29 11.41 -4.44
N SER A 256 1.98 10.27 -4.54
CA SER A 256 1.42 8.97 -4.18
C SER A 256 1.15 8.85 -2.68
N TYR A 257 2.05 9.33 -1.80
CA TYR A 257 1.82 9.34 -0.36
C TYR A 257 0.74 10.34 0.07
N GLU A 258 0.60 11.49 -0.60
CA GLU A 258 -0.51 12.44 -0.38
C GLU A 258 -1.86 11.80 -0.71
N ALA A 259 -1.94 11.09 -1.84
CA ALA A 259 -3.11 10.31 -2.20
C ALA A 259 -3.37 9.19 -1.18
N LEU A 260 -2.34 8.48 -0.73
CA LEU A 260 -2.46 7.40 0.25
C LEU A 260 -2.99 7.92 1.59
N ALA A 261 -2.48 9.06 2.07
CA ALA A 261 -2.96 9.70 3.28
C ALA A 261 -4.46 10.04 3.18
N ARG A 262 -4.88 10.63 2.06
CA ARG A 262 -6.29 10.96 1.79
C ARG A 262 -7.17 9.71 1.78
N VAL A 263 -6.77 8.65 1.09
CA VAL A 263 -7.54 7.40 1.01
C VAL A 263 -7.62 6.73 2.38
N ALA A 264 -6.53 6.71 3.15
CA ALA A 264 -6.51 6.16 4.50
C ALA A 264 -7.45 6.92 5.46
N LEU A 265 -7.51 8.25 5.35
CA LEU A 265 -8.48 9.06 6.10
C LEU A 265 -9.92 8.71 5.70
N LYS A 266 -10.22 8.60 4.39
CA LYS A 266 -11.55 8.20 3.92
C LYS A 266 -11.96 6.83 4.47
N LYS A 267 -11.05 5.84 4.43
CA LYS A 267 -11.27 4.50 5.00
C LYS A 267 -11.66 4.57 6.49
N ASN A 268 -11.03 5.46 7.24
CA ASN A 268 -11.26 5.60 8.67
C ASN A 268 -12.26 6.72 9.03
N ALA A 269 -13.22 7.00 8.13
CA ALA A 269 -14.29 7.98 8.34
C ALA A 269 -13.80 9.39 8.72
N GLY A 270 -12.68 9.81 8.12
CA GLY A 270 -12.03 11.10 8.35
C GLY A 270 -11.11 11.14 9.58
N ARG A 271 -11.05 10.07 10.37
CA ARG A 271 -10.15 9.99 11.53
C ARG A 271 -8.76 9.53 11.11
N PRO A 272 -7.68 10.09 11.66
CA PRO A 272 -6.35 9.57 11.41
C PRO A 272 -6.19 8.10 11.85
N SER A 273 -5.32 7.39 11.16
CA SER A 273 -4.88 6.01 11.45
C SER A 273 -3.37 5.92 11.27
N ARG A 274 -2.74 4.84 11.74
CA ARG A 274 -1.34 4.54 11.46
C ARG A 274 -0.94 4.76 10.00
N ILE A 275 -1.76 4.27 9.07
CA ILE A 275 -1.50 4.36 7.63
C ILE A 275 -1.49 5.83 7.18
N SER A 276 -2.46 6.64 7.62
CA SER A 276 -2.47 8.06 7.24
C SER A 276 -1.31 8.83 7.88
N TYR A 277 -0.91 8.51 9.11
CA TYR A 277 0.24 9.15 9.76
C TYR A 277 1.56 8.80 9.08
N GLU A 278 1.78 7.51 8.78
CA GLU A 278 2.94 7.05 8.03
C GLU A 278 3.04 7.77 6.68
N ALA A 279 1.92 7.87 5.95
CA ALA A 279 1.86 8.58 4.68
C ALA A 279 2.23 10.06 4.83
N GLN A 280 1.66 10.76 5.82
CA GLN A 280 1.95 12.17 6.07
C GLN A 280 3.42 12.43 6.42
N LEU A 281 4.02 11.54 7.22
CA LEU A 281 5.45 11.61 7.51
C LEU A 281 6.29 11.40 6.24
N LYS A 282 5.95 10.40 5.43
CA LYS A 282 6.65 10.13 4.16
C LYS A 282 6.53 11.30 3.18
N VAL A 283 5.38 12.00 3.11
CA VAL A 283 5.24 13.25 2.33
C VAL A 283 6.27 14.28 2.80
N GLY A 284 6.37 14.53 4.11
CA GLY A 284 7.35 15.46 4.65
C GLY A 284 8.79 15.05 4.36
N PHE A 285 9.12 13.76 4.46
CA PHE A 285 10.46 13.26 4.11
C PHE A 285 10.77 13.42 2.62
N MET A 286 9.79 13.22 1.73
CA MET A 286 9.98 13.47 0.30
C MET A 286 10.19 14.97 0.02
N GLN A 287 9.50 15.87 0.71
CA GLN A 287 9.75 17.32 0.59
C GLN A 287 11.19 17.69 0.96
N ILE A 288 11.77 17.08 2.01
CA ILE A 288 13.21 17.25 2.32
C ILE A 288 14.07 16.79 1.14
N LYS A 289 13.78 15.61 0.56
CA LYS A 289 14.54 15.07 -0.58
C LYS A 289 14.39 15.91 -1.86
N GLU A 290 13.25 16.58 -2.03
CA GLU A 290 13.01 17.57 -3.10
C GLU A 290 13.73 18.92 -2.85
N GLY A 291 14.28 19.15 -1.65
CA GLY A 291 14.87 20.42 -1.25
C GLY A 291 13.85 21.46 -0.75
N ASP A 292 12.57 21.09 -0.59
CA ASP A 292 11.52 21.92 0.01
C ASP A 292 11.55 21.80 1.54
N THR A 293 12.62 22.32 2.15
CA THR A 293 12.79 22.28 3.62
C THR A 293 11.74 23.12 4.35
N ARG A 294 11.24 24.21 3.73
CA ARG A 294 10.18 25.05 4.29
C ARG A 294 8.85 24.31 4.37
N GLY A 295 8.42 23.67 3.28
CA GLY A 295 7.20 22.88 3.24
C GLY A 295 7.27 21.68 4.18
N ALA A 296 8.42 20.99 4.22
CA ALA A 296 8.67 19.91 5.18
C ALA A 296 8.58 20.40 6.63
N SER A 297 9.22 21.53 6.96
CA SER A 297 9.21 22.11 8.30
C SER A 297 7.79 22.44 8.77
N ALA A 298 6.98 23.08 7.92
CA ALA A 298 5.61 23.44 8.26
C ALA A 298 4.77 22.20 8.63
N ARG A 299 4.91 21.13 7.83
CA ARG A 299 4.20 19.87 8.04
C ARG A 299 4.56 19.19 9.37
N PHE A 300 5.86 19.08 9.66
CA PHE A 300 6.30 18.46 10.91
C PHE A 300 6.02 19.34 12.13
N TYR A 301 6.03 20.66 11.98
CA TYR A 301 5.73 21.60 13.07
C TYR A 301 4.28 21.49 13.54
N GLU A 302 3.33 21.40 12.61
CA GLU A 302 1.91 21.26 12.95
C GLU A 302 1.64 20.00 13.79
N ALA A 303 2.19 18.86 13.38
CA ALA A 303 2.06 17.60 14.11
C ALA A 303 2.67 17.65 15.51
N VAL A 304 3.87 18.24 15.65
CA VAL A 304 4.52 18.44 16.95
C VAL A 304 3.73 19.40 17.83
N ARG A 305 3.23 20.51 17.29
CA ARG A 305 2.46 21.48 18.07
C ARG A 305 1.17 20.87 18.63
N SER A 306 0.46 20.08 17.83
CA SER A 306 -0.71 19.34 18.30
C SER A 306 -0.34 18.40 19.44
N TRP A 307 0.72 17.60 19.26
CA TRP A 307 1.23 16.70 20.29
C TRP A 307 1.59 17.41 21.60
N GLU A 308 2.34 18.51 21.50
CA GLU A 308 2.75 19.30 22.65
C GLU A 308 1.57 19.95 23.37
N SER A 309 0.57 20.45 22.64
CA SER A 309 -0.66 20.99 23.23
C SER A 309 -1.40 19.95 24.07
N ASP A 310 -1.46 18.70 23.58
CA ASP A 310 -2.22 17.63 24.22
C ASP A 310 -1.46 16.99 25.41
N HIS A 311 -0.12 17.10 25.44
CA HIS A 311 0.72 16.33 26.38
C HIS A 311 1.66 17.17 27.26
N LYS A 312 1.95 18.43 26.92
CA LYS A 312 2.77 19.33 27.76
C LYS A 312 1.97 20.17 28.75
N VAL A 313 0.63 20.23 28.64
CA VAL A 313 -0.19 21.17 29.42
C VAL A 313 -0.52 20.68 30.84
N ASP A 314 -0.48 19.39 31.18
CA ASP A 314 -1.05 18.95 32.48
C ASP A 314 -0.41 17.78 33.24
N ARG A 315 0.76 17.24 32.85
CA ARG A 315 1.38 16.14 33.64
C ARG A 315 2.88 16.32 33.86
N PRO A 316 3.29 16.87 35.02
CA PRO A 316 4.69 16.80 35.42
C PRO A 316 5.00 15.33 35.73
N TRP A 317 6.06 14.81 35.12
CA TRP A 317 6.63 13.47 35.28
C TRP A 317 6.08 12.36 34.38
N GLN A 318 6.88 12.13 33.33
CA GLN A 318 7.03 10.90 32.53
C GLN A 318 5.74 10.32 31.91
N PRO A 319 5.64 10.27 30.57
CA PRO A 319 4.61 9.48 29.93
C PRO A 319 4.79 8.02 30.35
N ARG A 320 3.82 7.46 31.07
CA ARG A 320 3.78 6.01 31.29
C ARG A 320 3.45 5.33 29.97
N ASN A 321 4.00 4.15 29.74
CA ASN A 321 3.89 3.38 28.49
C ASN A 321 2.45 3.04 28.06
N ASP A 322 1.46 3.24 28.94
CA ASP A 322 0.04 2.99 28.76
C ASP A 322 -0.80 4.26 28.47
N TRP A 323 -0.20 5.45 28.50
CA TRP A 323 -0.92 6.73 28.38
C TRP A 323 -0.97 7.32 26.98
N ILE A 324 -0.16 6.80 26.05
CA ILE A 324 -0.03 7.34 24.71
C ILE A 324 -0.55 6.32 23.70
N ASP A 325 -1.46 6.75 22.83
CA ASP A 325 -1.81 6.00 21.63
C ASP A 325 -0.55 5.82 20.76
N ARG A 326 -0.17 4.57 20.51
CA ARG A 326 1.04 4.21 19.76
C ARG A 326 1.12 4.88 18.39
N ASP A 327 -0.01 5.15 17.75
CA ASP A 327 -0.06 5.81 16.44
C ASP A 327 0.25 7.30 16.54
N VAL A 328 -0.19 7.95 17.62
CA VAL A 328 0.09 9.35 17.91
C VAL A 328 1.55 9.53 18.36
N ALA A 329 2.07 8.62 19.20
CA ALA A 329 3.49 8.57 19.55
C ALA A 329 4.36 8.46 18.29
N TYR A 330 3.97 7.59 17.35
CA TYR A 330 4.67 7.42 16.08
C TYR A 330 4.68 8.67 15.24
N LEU A 331 3.53 9.36 15.11
CA LEU A 331 3.47 10.64 14.41
C LEU A 331 4.39 11.67 15.07
N ALA A 332 4.35 11.80 16.39
CA ALA A 332 5.15 12.77 17.13
C ALA A 332 6.65 12.48 16.99
N ALA A 333 7.08 11.23 17.25
CA ALA A 333 8.46 10.80 17.10
C ALA A 333 8.97 11.03 15.66
N GLY A 334 8.18 10.64 14.66
CA GLY A 334 8.49 10.85 13.25
C GLY A 334 8.56 12.33 12.86
N SER A 335 7.73 13.18 13.47
CA SER A 335 7.73 14.61 13.20
C SER A 335 8.94 15.32 13.82
N TYR A 336 9.35 14.94 15.04
CA TYR A 336 10.62 15.44 15.61
C TYR A 336 11.83 14.96 14.80
N LEU A 337 11.82 13.71 14.32
CA LEU A 337 12.82 13.21 13.37
C LEU A 337 12.86 14.11 12.11
N GLY A 338 11.70 14.38 11.52
CA GLY A 338 11.57 15.25 10.35
C GLY A 338 12.09 16.67 10.59
N GLN A 339 11.76 17.29 11.72
CA GLN A 339 12.32 18.60 12.09
C GLN A 339 13.84 18.55 12.25
N GLY A 340 14.38 17.49 12.85
CA GLY A 340 15.83 17.30 12.96
C GLY A 340 16.50 17.20 11.59
N LEU A 341 15.92 16.46 10.65
CA LEU A 341 16.42 16.33 9.28
C LEU A 341 16.37 17.65 8.51
N VAL A 342 15.29 18.44 8.67
CA VAL A 342 15.19 19.77 8.05
C VAL A 342 16.31 20.67 8.58
N LYS A 343 16.45 20.77 9.91
CA LYS A 343 17.49 21.60 10.54
C LYS A 343 18.89 21.16 10.14
N ALA A 344 19.16 19.86 10.12
CA ALA A 344 20.44 19.32 9.68
C ALA A 344 20.74 19.62 8.20
N THR A 345 19.73 19.58 7.33
CA THR A 345 19.88 19.91 5.90
C THR A 345 20.28 21.38 5.70
N ASP A 346 19.68 22.28 6.48
CA ASP A 346 19.92 23.72 6.38
C ASP A 346 21.06 24.23 7.29
N ALA A 347 21.67 23.36 8.09
CA ALA A 347 22.61 23.74 9.14
C ALA A 347 23.92 24.32 8.59
N LYS A 348 24.29 25.50 9.10
CA LYS A 348 25.56 26.19 8.76
C LYS A 348 26.35 26.58 10.00
N ARG A 349 25.73 26.57 11.17
CA ARG A 349 26.30 27.01 12.43
C ARG A 349 26.11 25.97 13.52
N VAL A 350 26.86 26.15 14.63
CA VAL A 350 26.80 25.26 15.79
C VAL A 350 25.38 25.21 16.37
N GLU A 351 24.70 26.35 16.39
CA GLU A 351 23.35 26.47 16.93
C GLU A 351 22.34 25.63 16.11
N ASP A 352 22.45 25.64 14.78
CA ASP A 352 21.59 24.86 13.88
C ASP A 352 21.74 23.35 14.14
N TRP A 353 22.98 22.88 14.29
CA TRP A 353 23.27 21.47 14.59
C TRP A 353 22.84 21.07 16.01
N ALA A 354 22.93 21.98 16.98
CA ALA A 354 22.43 21.74 18.33
C ALA A 354 20.90 21.61 18.38
N GLU A 355 20.20 22.44 17.61
CA GLU A 355 18.74 22.33 17.45
C GLU A 355 18.33 21.05 16.71
N ALA A 356 19.10 20.62 15.70
CA ALA A 356 18.90 19.34 15.03
C ALA A 356 19.08 18.17 16.01
N LEU A 357 20.18 18.15 16.79
CA LEU A 357 20.45 17.14 17.81
C LEU A 357 19.35 17.07 18.87
N THR A 358 18.85 18.22 19.31
CA THR A 358 17.73 18.30 20.27
C THR A 358 16.48 17.64 19.69
N SER A 359 16.19 17.88 18.41
CA SER A 359 15.04 17.29 17.72
C SER A 359 15.17 15.78 17.60
N PHE A 360 16.34 15.26 17.19
CA PHE A 360 16.59 13.81 17.15
C PHE A 360 16.51 13.16 18.53
N SER A 361 17.09 13.79 19.55
CA SER A 361 17.05 13.29 20.93
C SER A 361 15.63 13.25 21.47
N THR A 362 14.81 14.25 21.12
CA THR A 362 13.38 14.27 21.50
C THR A 362 12.62 13.16 20.78
N SER A 363 12.88 12.92 19.50
CA SER A 363 12.33 11.78 18.75
C SER A 363 12.64 10.44 19.44
N LEU A 364 13.89 10.23 19.88
CA LEU A 364 14.32 9.03 20.60
C LEU A 364 13.68 8.89 22.00
N SER A 365 13.34 10.01 22.64
CA SER A 365 12.74 10.02 23.97
C SER A 365 11.25 9.63 23.98
N ILE A 366 10.56 9.78 22.84
CA ILE A 366 9.17 9.40 22.69
C ILE A 366 9.15 7.87 22.53
N PHE A 367 8.67 7.17 23.58
CA PHE A 367 8.47 5.72 23.74
C PHE A 367 8.89 4.86 22.53
N ASN A 368 9.88 3.96 22.71
CA ASN A 368 10.32 2.90 21.77
C ASN A 368 9.65 3.01 20.40
N ALA A 369 9.97 4.09 19.68
CA ALA A 369 9.37 4.34 18.39
C ALA A 369 9.68 3.15 17.49
N ASP A 370 8.83 2.96 16.49
CA ASP A 370 9.04 1.98 15.43
C ASP A 370 10.52 1.91 15.03
N ASP A 371 11.06 0.70 14.86
CA ASP A 371 12.48 0.48 14.59
C ASP A 371 13.00 1.32 13.41
N GLU A 372 12.15 1.63 12.42
CA GLU A 372 12.49 2.52 11.32
C GLU A 372 12.73 3.97 11.79
N ILE A 373 11.83 4.55 12.58
CA ILE A 373 11.99 5.92 13.11
C ILE A 373 13.17 5.98 14.07
N ARG A 374 13.26 5.01 14.99
CA ARG A 374 14.32 4.98 15.99
C ARG A 374 15.70 4.86 15.34
N SER A 375 15.86 3.97 14.37
CA SER A 375 17.14 3.80 13.68
C SER A 375 17.55 5.05 12.89
N MET A 376 16.60 5.71 12.20
CA MET A 376 16.88 6.99 11.52
C MET A 376 17.22 8.12 12.50
N ALA A 377 16.55 8.19 13.65
CA ALA A 377 16.83 9.20 14.67
C ALA A 377 18.20 8.98 15.34
N LEU A 378 18.60 7.73 15.59
CA LEU A 378 19.94 7.39 16.07
C LEU A 378 21.02 7.83 15.07
N LEU A 379 20.83 7.52 13.78
CA LEU A 379 21.76 7.94 12.72
C LEU A 379 21.85 9.47 12.63
N GLY A 380 20.72 10.17 12.67
CA GLY A 380 20.66 11.63 12.66
C GLY A 380 21.35 12.26 13.87
N ALA A 381 21.10 11.73 15.07
CA ALA A 381 21.72 12.19 16.32
C ALA A 381 23.23 11.96 16.33
N ALA A 382 23.69 10.81 15.80
CA ALA A 382 25.11 10.52 15.64
C ALA A 382 25.78 11.53 14.69
N ASN A 383 25.20 11.76 13.51
CA ASN A 383 25.73 12.73 12.56
C ASN A 383 25.76 14.14 13.15
N ALA A 384 24.67 14.62 13.75
CA ALA A 384 24.62 15.95 14.37
C ALA A 384 25.67 16.11 15.48
N SER A 385 25.86 15.09 16.32
CA SER A 385 26.89 15.09 17.36
C SER A 385 28.30 15.13 16.77
N ALA A 386 28.58 14.38 15.71
CA ALA A 386 29.88 14.42 15.03
C ALA A 386 30.17 15.78 14.37
N GLN A 387 29.17 16.43 13.77
CA GLN A 387 29.30 17.77 13.20
C GLN A 387 29.54 18.83 14.30
N LEU A 388 28.86 18.72 15.45
CA LEU A 388 29.12 19.58 16.60
C LEU A 388 30.52 19.39 17.17
N ALA A 389 31.07 18.17 17.17
CA ALA A 389 32.44 17.90 17.57
C ALA A 389 33.44 18.62 16.65
N GLU A 390 33.23 18.56 15.33
CA GLU A 390 34.04 19.26 14.34
C GLU A 390 34.00 20.78 14.53
N MET A 391 32.81 21.37 14.61
CA MET A 391 32.67 22.83 14.70
C MET A 391 33.15 23.42 16.03
N ASN A 392 33.09 22.67 17.14
CA ASN A 392 33.56 23.14 18.44
C ASN A 392 35.08 22.99 18.63
N LYS A 393 35.78 22.22 17.78
CA LYS A 393 37.25 22.14 17.78
C LYS A 393 37.89 23.51 17.52
N ASP A 394 37.27 24.29 16.63
CA ASP A 394 37.76 25.61 16.27
C ASP A 394 37.51 26.65 17.38
N LYS A 395 36.45 26.48 18.18
CA LYS A 395 36.18 27.35 19.35
C LYS A 395 37.18 27.12 20.49
N LEU A 396 37.63 25.89 20.74
CA LEU A 396 38.71 25.61 21.70
C LEU A 396 40.07 26.20 21.28
N ARG A 397 40.31 26.42 19.97
CA ARG A 397 41.48 27.15 19.47
C ARG A 397 41.35 28.67 19.61
N ALA A 398 40.13 29.21 19.57
CA ALA A 398 39.84 30.64 19.66
C ALA A 398 39.58 31.14 21.09
N ASP A 399 39.16 30.29 22.02
CA ASP A 399 38.78 30.71 23.37
C ASP A 399 39.96 30.77 24.34
N LYS A 400 40.77 31.83 24.22
CA LYS A 400 41.58 32.38 25.31
C LYS A 400 40.79 33.36 26.19
N SER A 401 39.46 33.46 26.03
CA SER A 401 38.63 34.55 26.55
C SER A 401 37.72 34.17 27.72
N GLY A 402 37.69 32.90 28.13
CA GLY A 402 37.04 32.47 29.37
C GLY A 402 35.52 32.41 29.34
N LYS A 403 34.89 32.25 28.16
CA LYS A 403 33.44 31.96 28.09
C LYS A 403 33.18 30.45 28.18
N GLN A 404 32.14 30.06 28.91
CA GLN A 404 31.76 28.64 29.02
C GLN A 404 31.37 28.07 27.65
N VAL A 405 32.13 27.09 27.17
CA VAL A 405 31.79 26.27 26.00
C VAL A 405 30.74 25.23 26.45
N PRO A 406 29.58 25.09 25.78
CA PRO A 406 28.47 24.25 26.25
C PRO A 406 28.80 22.76 26.39
N MET A 407 29.79 22.26 25.63
CA MET A 407 30.37 20.91 25.71
C MET A 407 31.68 20.90 24.89
N THR A 408 32.69 20.13 25.30
CA THR A 408 33.96 20.00 24.55
C THR A 408 33.77 19.15 23.29
N SER A 409 34.66 19.31 22.31
CA SER A 409 34.68 18.50 21.07
C SER A 409 34.70 16.99 21.37
N ASP A 410 35.48 16.54 22.36
CA ASP A 410 35.54 15.14 22.80
C ASP A 410 34.19 14.62 23.35
N ASN A 411 33.46 15.43 24.13
CA ASN A 411 32.16 15.02 24.66
C ASN A 411 31.13 14.78 23.55
N TYR A 412 31.13 15.62 22.51
CA TYR A 412 30.26 15.41 21.35
C TYR A 412 30.67 14.18 20.54
N ALA A 413 31.97 13.91 20.39
CA ALA A 413 32.46 12.70 19.73
C ALA A 413 32.02 11.42 20.48
N ARG A 414 32.12 11.40 21.82
CA ARG A 414 31.63 10.28 22.65
C ARG A 414 30.12 10.08 22.54
N LEU A 415 29.36 11.18 22.46
CA LEU A 415 27.91 11.12 22.27
C LEU A 415 27.54 10.53 20.90
N ALA A 416 28.25 10.94 19.85
CA ALA A 416 28.09 10.39 18.50
C ALA A 416 28.40 8.87 18.47
N GLU A 417 29.49 8.45 19.12
CA GLU A 417 29.87 7.03 19.26
C GLU A 417 28.78 6.22 19.98
N LYS A 418 28.21 6.76 21.07
CA LYS A 418 27.11 6.10 21.78
C LYS A 418 25.91 5.85 20.87
N TYR A 419 25.48 6.85 20.08
CA TYR A 419 24.34 6.69 19.18
C TYR A 419 24.62 5.71 18.04
N LEU A 420 25.81 5.73 17.43
CA LEU A 420 26.20 4.72 16.43
C LEU A 420 26.28 3.32 17.03
N SER A 421 26.84 3.18 18.23
CA SER A 421 26.89 1.89 18.93
C SER A 421 25.49 1.36 19.18
N GLU A 422 24.54 2.20 19.62
CA GLU A 422 23.16 1.78 19.83
C GLU A 422 22.50 1.36 18.51
N LEU A 423 22.68 2.13 17.43
CA LEU A 423 22.16 1.81 16.10
C LEU A 423 22.66 0.44 15.61
N THR A 424 23.96 0.20 15.71
CA THR A 424 24.60 -1.00 15.15
C THR A 424 24.47 -2.24 16.04
N THR A 425 24.24 -2.08 17.35
CA THR A 425 24.09 -3.22 18.27
C THR A 425 22.63 -3.59 18.55
N VAL A 426 21.74 -2.59 18.67
CA VAL A 426 20.32 -2.82 19.00
C VAL A 426 19.48 -2.99 17.74
N LEU A 427 19.81 -2.27 16.66
CA LEU A 427 19.07 -2.29 15.39
C LEU A 427 19.94 -2.65 14.17
N PRO A 428 20.75 -3.73 14.23
CA PRO A 428 21.74 -4.07 13.20
C PRO A 428 21.14 -4.37 11.82
N LYS A 429 19.86 -4.74 11.75
CA LYS A 429 19.15 -5.09 10.50
C LYS A 429 18.39 -3.91 9.89
N SER A 430 18.47 -2.73 10.50
CA SER A 430 17.79 -1.53 9.98
C SER A 430 18.53 -0.97 8.76
N LYS A 431 17.80 -0.39 7.81
CA LYS A 431 18.41 0.29 6.65
C LYS A 431 19.36 1.42 7.08
N ALA A 432 19.07 2.09 8.20
CA ALA A 432 19.93 3.15 8.72
C ALA A 432 21.27 2.60 9.26
N ALA A 433 21.32 1.35 9.76
CA ALA A 433 22.57 0.70 10.16
C ALA A 433 23.46 0.29 8.96
N GLU A 434 22.89 0.25 7.76
CA GLU A 434 23.59 0.00 6.49
C GLU A 434 23.88 1.32 5.72
N ASP A 435 23.62 2.48 6.32
CA ASP A 435 23.74 3.76 5.64
C ASP A 435 25.19 4.09 5.28
N LYS A 436 25.40 4.58 4.06
CA LYS A 436 26.72 4.87 3.49
C LYS A 436 27.45 6.02 4.20
N SER A 437 26.75 6.83 4.99
CA SER A 437 27.33 7.91 5.78
C SER A 437 28.00 7.45 7.08
N ILE A 438 27.73 6.22 7.54
CA ILE A 438 28.30 5.71 8.81
C ILE A 438 29.84 5.78 8.84
N PRO A 439 30.58 5.36 7.80
CA PRO A 439 32.04 5.48 7.79
C PRO A 439 32.53 6.93 7.94
N ASP A 440 31.84 7.89 7.32
CA ASP A 440 32.20 9.31 7.41
C ASP A 440 31.97 9.86 8.81
N ILE A 441 30.85 9.48 9.44
CA ILE A 441 30.54 9.83 10.84
C ILE A 441 31.61 9.22 11.77
N GLN A 442 31.98 7.95 11.55
CA GLN A 442 33.01 7.27 12.33
C GLN A 442 34.39 7.94 12.19
N ALA A 443 34.74 8.39 10.98
CA ALA A 443 35.98 9.12 10.74
C ALA A 443 36.01 10.46 11.51
N LEU A 444 34.89 11.18 11.56
CA LEU A 444 34.76 12.40 12.36
C LEU A 444 34.91 12.11 13.86
N ILE A 445 34.29 11.04 14.36
CA ILE A 445 34.42 10.63 15.76
C ILE A 445 35.89 10.36 16.11
N ASN A 446 36.57 9.53 15.31
CA ASN A 446 37.95 9.15 15.55
C ASN A 446 38.92 10.34 15.49
N LYS A 447 38.62 11.36 14.67
CA LYS A 447 39.42 12.59 14.57
C LYS A 447 39.39 13.45 15.85
N HIS A 448 38.33 13.34 16.65
CA HIS A 448 38.08 14.21 17.80
C HIS A 448 38.11 13.50 19.15
N ARG A 449 38.18 12.16 19.16
CA ARG A 449 38.53 11.42 20.36
C ARG A 449 40.01 11.63 20.69
N HIS A 450 40.26 12.04 21.93
CA HIS A 450 41.58 11.99 22.52
C HIS A 450 41.56 10.84 23.53
N ASP A 451 42.30 9.78 23.23
CA ASP A 451 42.50 8.67 24.16
C ASP A 451 43.34 9.09 25.38
#